data_AF-A0A0F6W5N7-F1
#
_entry.id   AF-A0A0F6W5N7-F1
#
_cell.length_a   1.000
_cell.length_b   1.000
_cell.length_c   1.000
_cell.angle_alpha   90.00
_cell.angle_beta   90.00
_cell.angle_gamma   90.00
#
_symmetry.space_group_name_H-M   'P 1'
#
loop_
_entity.id
_entity.type
_entity.pdbx_description
1 polymer ?
#
loop_
_entity_poly.entity_id
_entity_poly.type
_entity_poly.pdbx_seq_one_letter_code
_entity_poly.pdbx_strand_id
1 'polypeptide(L)'
;MQQSAAATSKRLAREYELVYILTPNVDPDDADKVATRIQEVVARLGGKITKVDSWGRRRLAYPIKKSSRGVFVYVRYIGFNDLVAELERNLRNADAVIRFQTVRREGVFDLAEVTVDPEEAKFSRIEAAPLEEEPEPSFEERLGLTQKPREREEEDFLDMGDEDDVVPGAEKPEDETTEK
;
A
#
# COMPACT_ATOMS: atom_id res chain seq x y z
N MET A 1 -42.51 -0.16 42.48
CA MET A 1 -42.12 0.91 41.55
C MET A 1 -40.69 1.31 41.86
N GLN A 2 -39.76 1.10 40.94
CA GLN A 2 -38.63 1.99 40.69
C GLN A 2 -37.94 1.49 39.41
N GLN A 3 -38.13 2.25 38.34
CA GLN A 3 -37.45 2.06 37.07
C GLN A 3 -35.99 2.48 37.25
N SER A 4 -35.05 1.55 37.09
CA SER A 4 -33.64 1.92 36.89
C SER A 4 -33.46 2.32 35.43
N ALA A 5 -33.61 3.61 35.14
CA ALA A 5 -33.13 4.18 33.89
C ALA A 5 -31.60 4.20 33.93
N ALA A 6 -30.96 3.17 33.36
CA ALA A 6 -29.54 3.23 33.06
C ALA A 6 -29.35 4.31 31.99
N ALA A 7 -28.65 5.39 32.34
CA ALA A 7 -28.20 6.36 31.36
C ALA A 7 -27.27 5.65 30.37
N THR A 8 -27.80 5.32 29.19
CA THR A 8 -27.03 4.75 28.08
C THR A 8 -25.99 5.77 27.67
N SER A 9 -24.77 5.60 28.19
CA SER A 9 -23.62 6.41 27.78
C SER A 9 -23.43 6.21 26.29
N LYS A 10 -23.61 7.27 25.50
CA LYS A 10 -23.46 7.25 24.04
C LYS A 10 -22.04 6.77 23.72
N ARG A 11 -21.90 5.51 23.31
CA ARG A 11 -20.62 4.98 22.85
C ARG A 11 -20.34 5.62 21.49
N LEU A 12 -19.24 6.35 21.40
CA LEU A 12 -18.79 6.96 20.14
C LEU A 12 -18.18 5.86 19.27
N ALA A 13 -18.74 5.64 18.08
CA ALA A 13 -18.15 4.76 17.10
C ALA A 13 -17.14 5.52 16.23
N ARG A 14 -16.14 4.80 15.78
CA ARG A 14 -15.06 5.31 14.92
C ARG A 14 -14.95 4.44 13.69
N GLU A 15 -14.41 5.03 12.65
CA GLU A 15 -14.11 4.33 11.42
C GLU A 15 -12.69 3.78 11.45
N TYR A 16 -12.56 2.58 10.91
CA TYR A 16 -11.32 1.84 10.84
C TYR A 16 -11.14 1.28 9.44
N GLU A 17 -9.89 1.25 9.02
CA GLU A 17 -9.42 0.58 7.82
C GLU A 17 -8.55 -0.59 8.26
N LEU A 18 -8.85 -1.77 7.72
CA LEU A 18 -8.10 -2.98 7.94
C LEU A 18 -7.58 -3.46 6.59
N VAL A 19 -6.28 -3.63 6.49
CA VAL A 19 -5.65 -4.38 5.42
C VAL A 19 -5.11 -5.66 6.02
N TYR A 20 -5.50 -6.80 5.46
CA TYR A 20 -4.88 -8.08 5.80
C TYR A 20 -4.36 -8.78 4.55
N ILE A 21 -3.32 -9.58 4.77
CA ILE A 21 -2.61 -10.31 3.73
C ILE A 21 -2.77 -11.80 4.01
N LEU A 22 -3.31 -12.54 3.06
CA LEU A 22 -3.39 -13.99 3.09
C LEU A 22 -2.17 -14.62 2.41
N THR A 23 -1.91 -15.89 2.72
CA THR A 23 -0.91 -16.70 2.01
C THR A 23 -1.22 -16.75 0.50
N PRO A 24 -0.19 -16.83 -0.36
CA PRO A 24 -0.39 -16.82 -1.82
C PRO A 24 -1.08 -18.09 -2.34
N ASN A 25 -1.01 -19.18 -1.58
CA ASN A 25 -1.63 -20.48 -1.85
C ASN A 25 -2.81 -20.75 -0.91
N VAL A 26 -3.48 -19.70 -0.43
CA VAL A 26 -4.69 -19.85 0.38
C VAL A 26 -5.78 -20.56 -0.43
N ASP A 27 -6.42 -21.55 0.17
CA ASP A 27 -7.59 -22.18 -0.42
C ASP A 27 -8.77 -21.18 -0.38
N PRO A 28 -9.60 -21.08 -1.43
CA PRO A 28 -10.78 -20.20 -1.40
C PRO A 28 -11.69 -20.46 -0.18
N ASP A 29 -11.83 -21.71 0.28
CA ASP A 29 -12.66 -22.02 1.45
C ASP A 29 -12.04 -21.48 2.74
N ASP A 30 -10.71 -21.47 2.85
CA ASP A 30 -10.02 -20.89 4.01
C ASP A 30 -10.06 -19.36 4.00
N ALA A 31 -9.97 -18.76 2.82
CA ALA A 31 -10.17 -17.32 2.66
C ALA A 31 -11.59 -16.90 3.06
N ASP A 32 -12.60 -17.66 2.63
CA ASP A 32 -14.00 -17.42 2.97
C ASP A 32 -14.24 -17.61 4.49
N LYS A 33 -13.63 -18.60 5.13
CA LYS A 33 -13.69 -18.75 6.60
C LYS A 33 -13.15 -17.54 7.34
N VAL A 34 -12.03 -16.96 6.87
CA VAL A 34 -11.47 -15.74 7.46
C VAL A 34 -12.44 -14.57 7.28
N ALA A 35 -13.01 -14.41 6.08
CA ALA A 35 -13.99 -13.37 5.80
C ALA A 35 -15.26 -13.50 6.66
N THR A 36 -15.83 -14.69 6.78
CA THR A 36 -17.00 -14.97 7.63
C THR A 36 -16.69 -14.65 9.09
N ARG A 37 -15.51 -15.05 9.58
CA ARG A 37 -15.13 -14.78 10.97
C ARG A 37 -14.98 -13.28 11.27
N ILE A 38 -14.47 -12.50 10.32
CA ILE A 38 -14.45 -11.03 10.43
C ILE A 38 -15.87 -10.48 10.52
N GLN A 39 -16.78 -10.92 9.63
CA GLN A 39 -18.17 -10.48 9.63
C GLN A 39 -18.88 -10.81 10.95
N GLU A 40 -18.69 -12.02 11.48
CA GLU A 40 -19.25 -12.46 12.75
C GLU A 40 -18.77 -11.61 13.93
N VAL A 41 -17.46 -11.32 14.00
CA VAL A 41 -16.90 -10.49 15.08
C VAL A 41 -17.44 -9.07 15.01
N VAL A 42 -17.52 -8.50 13.81
CA VAL A 42 -18.05 -7.15 13.60
C VAL A 42 -19.54 -7.09 13.99
N ALA A 43 -20.35 -8.05 13.54
CA ALA A 43 -21.76 -8.13 13.86
C ALA A 43 -22.01 -8.32 15.37
N ARG A 44 -21.24 -9.21 16.02
CA ARG A 44 -21.34 -9.51 17.45
C ARG A 44 -21.08 -8.30 18.34
N LEU A 45 -20.20 -7.40 17.92
CA LEU A 45 -19.83 -6.20 18.67
C LEU A 45 -20.56 -4.94 18.19
N GLY A 46 -21.60 -5.11 17.37
CA GLY A 46 -22.47 -4.03 16.93
C GLY A 46 -21.80 -3.05 15.96
N GLY A 47 -20.72 -3.47 15.29
CA GLY A 47 -20.11 -2.71 14.21
C GLY A 47 -20.81 -2.92 12.87
N LYS A 48 -20.45 -2.10 11.88
CA LYS A 48 -20.93 -2.19 10.51
C LYS A 48 -19.74 -2.19 9.55
N ILE A 49 -19.72 -3.13 8.61
CA ILE A 49 -18.76 -3.11 7.50
C ILE A 49 -19.33 -2.16 6.44
N THR A 50 -18.55 -1.17 6.03
CA THR A 50 -18.95 -0.17 5.03
C THR A 50 -18.48 -0.56 3.65
N LYS A 51 -17.25 -1.08 3.54
CA LYS A 51 -16.64 -1.43 2.25
C LYS A 51 -15.67 -2.59 2.40
N VAL A 52 -15.66 -3.46 1.40
CA VAL A 52 -14.72 -4.56 1.24
C VAL A 52 -14.18 -4.48 -0.19
N ASP A 53 -12.88 -4.57 -0.32
CA ASP A 53 -12.19 -4.56 -1.61
C ASP A 53 -11.11 -5.63 -1.63
N SER A 54 -11.16 -6.50 -2.63
CA SER A 54 -10.23 -7.61 -2.80
C SER A 54 -9.22 -7.23 -3.88
N TRP A 55 -8.01 -6.85 -3.47
CA TRP A 55 -6.94 -6.44 -4.39
C TRP A 55 -6.24 -7.62 -5.09
N GLY A 56 -6.59 -8.85 -4.73
CA GLY A 56 -6.01 -10.06 -5.31
C GLY A 56 -4.54 -10.28 -4.93
N ARG A 57 -3.82 -11.04 -5.77
CA ARG A 57 -2.44 -11.44 -5.54
C ARG A 57 -1.46 -10.34 -5.94
N ARG A 58 -0.59 -9.90 -5.02
CA ARG A 58 0.44 -8.88 -5.26
C ARG A 58 1.79 -9.31 -4.71
N ARG A 59 2.88 -8.81 -5.32
CA ARG A 59 4.25 -9.05 -4.87
C ARG A 59 4.55 -8.24 -3.60
N LEU A 60 5.19 -8.87 -2.63
CA LEU A 60 5.65 -8.24 -1.40
C LEU A 60 7.04 -7.64 -1.62
N ALA A 61 7.34 -6.50 -0.98
CA ALA A 61 8.67 -5.88 -1.04
C ALA A 61 9.77 -6.78 -0.46
N TYR A 62 9.42 -7.63 0.51
CA TYR A 62 10.29 -8.64 1.11
C TYR A 62 9.48 -9.88 1.49
N PRO A 63 10.12 -11.06 1.61
CA PRO A 63 9.41 -12.29 1.93
C PRO A 63 8.87 -12.28 3.37
N ILE A 64 7.60 -12.62 3.53
CA ILE A 64 6.93 -12.80 4.83
C ILE A 64 6.53 -14.27 4.96
N LYS A 65 6.91 -14.93 6.05
CA LYS A 65 6.69 -16.38 6.25
C LYS A 65 7.11 -17.21 5.01
N LYS A 66 8.27 -16.87 4.39
CA LYS A 66 8.82 -17.50 3.17
C LYS A 66 7.99 -17.31 1.88
N SER A 67 6.98 -16.44 1.88
CA SER A 67 6.19 -16.09 0.69
C SER A 67 6.65 -14.75 0.11
N SER A 68 6.89 -14.69 -1.20
CA SER A 68 7.21 -13.44 -1.94
C SER A 68 5.98 -12.73 -2.50
N ARG A 69 4.82 -13.40 -2.49
CA ARG A 69 3.52 -12.87 -2.92
C ARG A 69 2.50 -13.09 -1.79
N GLY A 70 1.43 -12.30 -1.80
CA GLY A 70 0.31 -12.46 -0.87
C GLY A 70 -0.98 -11.94 -1.48
N VAL A 71 -2.13 -12.41 -0.99
CA VAL A 71 -3.42 -11.88 -1.40
C VAL A 71 -3.80 -10.74 -0.46
N PHE A 72 -4.09 -9.56 -1.00
CA PHE A 72 -4.47 -8.39 -0.21
C PHE A 72 -5.98 -8.22 -0.19
N VAL A 73 -6.51 -7.99 1.01
CA VAL A 73 -7.91 -7.63 1.20
C VAL A 73 -7.98 -6.39 2.07
N TYR A 74 -8.76 -5.42 1.61
CA TYR A 74 -9.04 -4.16 2.28
C TYR A 74 -10.47 -4.19 2.81
N VAL A 75 -10.65 -3.79 4.06
CA VAL A 75 -11.94 -3.73 4.73
C VAL A 75 -12.06 -2.41 5.48
N ARG A 76 -13.14 -1.69 5.24
CA ARG A 76 -13.51 -0.48 5.96
C ARG A 76 -14.74 -0.78 6.81
N TYR A 77 -14.66 -0.49 8.09
CA TYR A 77 -15.75 -0.73 9.03
C TYR A 77 -15.83 0.36 10.09
N ILE A 78 -17.04 0.53 10.61
CA ILE A 78 -17.35 1.45 11.70
C ILE A 78 -17.66 0.62 12.93
N GLY A 79 -17.04 0.96 14.06
CA GLY A 79 -17.19 0.19 15.28
C GLY A 79 -16.62 0.89 16.51
N PHE A 80 -16.72 0.19 17.63
CA PHE A 80 -16.20 0.63 18.91
C PHE A 80 -14.73 0.18 19.09
N ASN A 81 -14.03 0.71 20.10
CA ASN A 81 -12.62 0.40 20.33
C ASN A 81 -12.37 -1.07 20.72
N ASP A 82 -13.32 -1.70 21.43
CA ASP A 82 -13.29 -3.12 21.81
C ASP A 82 -13.36 -4.07 20.61
N LEU A 83 -14.03 -3.64 19.54
CA LEU A 83 -14.11 -4.41 18.29
C LEU A 83 -12.74 -4.62 17.64
N VAL A 84 -11.88 -3.60 17.64
CA VAL A 84 -10.53 -3.70 17.05
C VAL A 84 -9.70 -4.78 17.74
N ALA A 85 -9.68 -4.79 19.07
CA ALA A 85 -8.89 -5.75 19.84
C ALA A 85 -9.34 -7.20 19.59
N GLU A 86 -10.64 -7.44 19.53
CA GLU A 86 -11.19 -8.76 19.24
C GLU A 86 -10.94 -9.18 17.79
N LEU A 87 -11.00 -8.24 16.84
CA LEU A 87 -10.75 -8.52 15.43
C LEU A 87 -9.28 -8.91 15.19
N GLU A 88 -8.34 -8.13 15.74
CA GLU A 88 -6.91 -8.43 15.65
C GLU A 88 -6.54 -9.75 16.30
N ARG A 89 -7.19 -10.11 17.41
CA ARG A 89 -7.02 -11.42 18.05
C ARG A 89 -7.46 -12.56 17.13
N ASN A 90 -8.59 -12.42 16.44
CA ASN A 90 -9.07 -13.44 15.52
C ASN A 90 -8.17 -13.56 14.28
N LEU A 91 -7.71 -12.45 13.72
CA LEU A 91 -6.77 -12.44 12.59
C LEU A 91 -5.42 -13.07 12.95
N ARG A 92 -4.93 -12.83 14.17
CA ARG A 92 -3.68 -13.44 14.66
C ARG A 92 -3.78 -14.96 14.79
N ASN A 93 -4.96 -15.48 15.14
CA ASN A 93 -5.21 -16.91 15.27
C ASN A 93 -5.49 -17.61 13.94
N ALA A 94 -5.71 -16.86 12.86
CA ALA A 94 -5.93 -17.41 11.54
C ALA A 94 -4.59 -17.68 10.84
N ASP A 95 -4.24 -18.96 10.67
CA ASP A 95 -2.96 -19.35 10.06
C ASP A 95 -2.78 -18.85 8.62
N ALA A 96 -3.89 -18.71 7.88
CA ALA A 96 -3.93 -18.17 6.53
C ALA A 96 -3.49 -16.69 6.45
N VAL A 97 -3.59 -15.94 7.55
CA VAL A 97 -3.19 -14.53 7.61
C VAL A 97 -1.69 -14.44 7.91
N ILE A 98 -0.94 -13.79 7.01
CA ILE A 98 0.50 -13.59 7.18
C ILE A 98 0.83 -12.23 7.80
N ARG A 99 -0.02 -11.23 7.59
CA ARG A 99 0.10 -9.90 8.17
C ARG A 99 -1.25 -9.20 8.16
N PHE A 100 -1.45 -8.28 9.09
CA PHE A 100 -2.58 -7.36 9.09
C PHE A 100 -2.12 -6.00 9.63
N GLN A 101 -2.85 -4.95 9.25
CA GLN A 101 -2.69 -3.61 9.76
C GLN A 101 -4.06 -2.97 9.90
N THR A 102 -4.38 -2.54 11.11
CA THR A 102 -5.55 -1.71 11.39
C THR A 102 -5.11 -0.26 11.49
N VAL A 103 -5.83 0.66 10.84
CA VAL A 103 -5.63 2.10 10.90
C VAL A 103 -6.94 2.75 11.33
N ARG A 104 -6.87 3.63 12.33
CA ARG A 104 -8.02 4.43 12.75
C ARG A 104 -8.15 5.64 11.83
N ARG A 105 -9.34 5.85 11.28
CA ARG A 105 -9.69 7.05 10.52
C ARG A 105 -10.16 8.15 11.45
N GLU A 106 -10.05 9.38 10.98
CA GLU A 106 -10.66 10.52 11.65
C GLU A 106 -12.17 10.51 11.38
N GLY A 107 -12.94 10.92 12.39
CA GLY A 107 -14.40 10.92 12.31
C GLY A 107 -15.03 10.21 13.51
N VAL A 108 -16.18 10.74 13.91
CA VAL A 108 -17.06 10.16 14.92
C VAL A 108 -18.35 9.85 14.19
N PHE A 109 -18.77 8.60 14.27
CA PHE A 109 -19.92 8.11 13.52
C PHE A 109 -21.01 7.65 14.48
N ASP A 110 -22.25 7.95 14.12
CA ASP A 110 -23.42 7.37 14.75
C ASP A 110 -23.85 6.16 13.91
N LEU A 111 -23.63 4.95 14.44
CA LEU A 111 -23.92 3.68 13.76
C LEU A 111 -25.37 3.57 13.25
N ALA A 112 -26.31 4.29 13.86
CA ALA A 112 -27.71 4.31 13.44
C ALA A 112 -27.93 4.98 12.08
N GLU A 113 -27.12 5.97 11.72
CA GLU A 113 -27.28 6.78 10.50
C GLU A 113 -26.40 6.30 9.34
N VAL A 114 -25.48 5.35 9.61
CA VAL A 114 -24.64 4.77 8.57
C VAL A 114 -25.49 3.89 7.65
N THR A 115 -25.78 4.44 6.47
CA THR A 115 -26.26 3.70 5.30
C THR A 115 -25.08 2.90 4.74
N VAL A 116 -25.22 1.58 4.73
CA VAL A 116 -24.24 0.67 4.13
C VAL A 116 -24.84 0.18 2.83
N ASP A 117 -24.13 0.40 1.72
CA ASP A 117 -24.48 -0.23 0.46
C ASP A 117 -24.14 -1.73 0.53
N PRO A 118 -25.14 -2.62 0.37
CA PRO A 118 -24.96 -4.05 0.61
C PRO A 118 -24.09 -4.73 -0.44
N GLU A 119 -23.77 -4.06 -1.55
CA GLU A 119 -22.85 -4.58 -2.57
C GLU A 119 -21.40 -4.33 -2.18
N GLU A 120 -21.07 -3.17 -1.61
CA GLU A 120 -19.71 -2.84 -1.20
C GLU A 120 -19.28 -3.58 0.07
N ALA A 121 -20.21 -4.00 0.92
CA ALA A 121 -19.90 -4.72 2.16
C ALA A 121 -19.69 -6.24 1.98
N LYS A 122 -19.83 -6.77 0.75
CA LYS A 122 -19.65 -8.20 0.46
C LYS A 122 -18.19 -8.50 0.15
N PHE A 123 -17.67 -9.54 0.79
CA PHE A 123 -16.42 -10.14 0.38
C PHE A 123 -16.63 -10.82 -0.97
N SER A 124 -16.00 -10.30 -2.01
CA SER A 124 -15.93 -10.99 -3.29
C SER A 124 -15.10 -12.26 -3.11
N ARG A 125 -15.55 -13.37 -3.71
CA ARG A 125 -14.77 -14.61 -3.74
C ARG A 125 -13.43 -14.26 -4.34
N ILE A 126 -12.36 -14.51 -3.58
CA ILE A 126 -11.00 -14.24 -4.03
C ILE A 126 -10.70 -15.25 -5.13
N GLU A 127 -10.99 -14.85 -6.36
CA GLU A 127 -10.51 -15.57 -7.53
C GLU A 127 -9.01 -15.34 -7.62
N ALA A 128 -8.30 -16.45 -7.66
CA ALA A 128 -6.87 -16.47 -7.80
C ALA A 128 -6.56 -15.89 -9.20
N ALA A 129 -6.43 -14.56 -9.31
CA ALA A 129 -6.08 -13.89 -10.57
C ALA A 129 -4.94 -14.68 -11.23
N PRO A 130 -5.01 -15.01 -12.53
CA PRO A 130 -3.97 -15.76 -13.21
C PRO A 130 -2.61 -15.16 -12.86
N LEU A 131 -1.59 -15.99 -12.72
CA LEU A 131 -0.23 -15.51 -12.53
C LEU A 131 0.07 -14.55 -13.68
N GLU A 132 -0.07 -13.24 -13.46
CA GLU A 132 0.67 -12.27 -14.24
C GLU A 132 2.12 -12.58 -13.88
N GLU A 133 2.72 -13.41 -14.72
CA GLU A 133 4.15 -13.57 -14.82
C GLU A 133 4.67 -12.17 -15.17
N GLU A 134 4.86 -11.32 -14.17
CA GLU A 134 5.84 -10.26 -14.32
C GLU A 134 7.11 -10.97 -14.78
N PRO A 135 7.62 -10.64 -15.98
CA PRO A 135 8.80 -11.31 -16.48
C PRO A 135 9.87 -11.17 -15.41
N GLU A 136 10.37 -12.31 -14.90
CA GLU A 136 11.57 -12.29 -14.08
C GLU A 136 12.59 -11.49 -14.88
N PRO A 137 13.15 -10.41 -14.30
CA PRO A 137 14.11 -9.61 -15.03
C PRO A 137 15.20 -10.55 -15.53
N SER A 138 15.50 -10.45 -16.82
CA SER A 138 16.47 -11.35 -17.44
C SER A 138 17.77 -11.31 -16.63
N PHE A 139 18.54 -12.39 -16.68
CA PHE A 139 19.83 -12.42 -15.98
C PHE A 139 20.72 -11.21 -16.33
N GLU A 140 20.57 -10.70 -17.55
CA GLU A 140 21.26 -9.52 -18.07
C GLU A 140 20.72 -8.20 -17.48
N GLU A 141 19.41 -8.08 -17.26
CA GLU A 141 18.80 -6.92 -16.58
C GLU A 141 19.22 -6.85 -15.11
N ARG A 142 19.34 -8.01 -14.45
CA ARG A 142 19.83 -8.10 -13.07
C ARG A 142 21.30 -7.72 -12.93
N LEU A 143 22.11 -8.00 -13.96
CA LEU A 143 23.51 -7.58 -14.02
C LEU A 143 23.70 -6.15 -14.55
N GLY A 144 22.62 -5.45 -14.95
CA GLY A 144 22.71 -4.12 -15.55
C GLY A 144 23.40 -4.09 -16.92
N LEU A 145 23.47 -5.24 -17.60
CA LEU A 145 24.10 -5.39 -18.92
C LEU A 145 23.18 -4.95 -20.05
N THR A 146 21.86 -4.98 -19.83
CA THR A 146 20.87 -4.36 -20.70
C THR A 146 20.62 -2.95 -20.21
N GLN A 147 21.31 -1.98 -20.79
CA GLN A 147 20.82 -0.61 -20.76
C GLN A 147 19.54 -0.61 -21.58
N LYS A 148 18.37 -0.52 -20.92
CA LYS A 148 17.17 -0.01 -21.59
C LYS A 148 17.62 1.27 -22.30
N PRO A 149 17.42 1.44 -23.62
CA PRO A 149 17.83 2.66 -24.31
C PRO A 149 17.28 3.81 -23.50
N ARG A 150 18.17 4.59 -22.90
CA ARG A 150 17.77 5.78 -22.15
C ARG A 150 17.12 6.65 -23.21
N GLU A 151 15.80 6.75 -23.20
CA GLU A 151 15.11 7.75 -24.00
C GLU A 151 15.82 9.05 -23.67
N ARG A 152 16.48 9.60 -24.68
CA ARG A 152 17.32 10.78 -24.55
C ARG A 152 16.38 11.92 -24.20
N GLU A 153 16.19 12.16 -22.91
CA GLU A 153 15.73 13.45 -22.41
C GLU A 153 16.81 14.45 -22.86
N GLU A 154 16.54 15.11 -23.98
CA GLU A 154 17.31 16.22 -24.49
C GLU A 154 17.07 17.43 -23.61
N GLU A 155 17.61 17.45 -22.38
CA GLU A 155 17.60 18.68 -21.59
C GLU A 155 18.95 18.94 -20.91
N ASP A 156 19.42 20.15 -21.19
CA ASP A 156 20.34 21.00 -20.44
C ASP A 156 21.86 20.74 -20.55
N PHE A 157 22.36 21.10 -21.73
CA PHE A 157 23.71 21.68 -21.87
C PHE A 157 23.74 23.01 -21.08
N LEU A 158 24.17 22.94 -19.82
CA LEU A 158 24.50 24.14 -19.04
C LEU A 158 25.72 24.82 -19.66
N ASP A 159 25.48 26.00 -20.24
CA ASP A 159 26.46 26.99 -20.67
C ASP A 159 27.16 27.56 -19.42
N MET A 160 28.28 26.95 -19.02
CA MET A 160 29.22 27.57 -18.09
C MET A 160 30.16 28.47 -18.89
N GLY A 161 29.73 29.72 -19.06
CA GLY A 161 30.65 30.82 -19.30
C GLY A 161 31.42 31.10 -18.02
N ASP A 162 32.74 30.98 -18.08
CA ASP A 162 33.64 31.66 -17.16
C ASP A 162 34.64 32.46 -18.01
N GLU A 163 34.37 33.76 -18.07
CA GLU A 163 35.32 34.79 -18.50
C GLU A 163 36.38 35.01 -17.40
N ASP A 164 37.54 35.48 -17.86
CA ASP A 164 38.60 36.20 -17.15
C ASP A 164 39.74 35.41 -16.50
N ASP A 165 40.82 35.24 -17.29
CA ASP A 165 42.17 35.55 -16.81
C ASP A 165 42.90 36.40 -17.86
N VAL A 166 42.85 37.72 -17.64
CA VAL A 166 43.59 38.75 -18.37
C VAL A 166 45.04 38.76 -17.90
N VAL A 167 45.99 38.62 -18.82
CA VAL A 167 47.40 38.99 -18.57
C VAL A 167 47.85 40.01 -19.62
N PRO A 168 48.25 41.25 -19.24
CA PRO A 168 48.52 42.32 -20.20
C PRO A 168 49.98 42.37 -20.67
N GLY A 169 50.16 42.46 -22.00
CA GLY A 169 50.97 43.46 -22.73
C GLY A 169 52.51 43.47 -22.61
N ALA A 170 53.19 43.22 -23.75
CA ALA A 170 54.18 44.10 -24.41
C ALA A 170 54.91 43.29 -25.51
N GLU A 171 54.58 43.48 -26.79
CA GLU A 171 55.21 44.39 -27.77
C GLU A 171 55.98 43.58 -28.83
N LYS A 172 55.51 43.65 -30.08
CA LYS A 172 56.30 43.29 -31.27
C LYS A 172 57.26 44.44 -31.59
N PRO A 173 58.38 44.14 -32.25
CA PRO A 173 58.50 44.70 -33.59
C PRO A 173 59.03 43.70 -34.62
N GLU A 174 58.62 43.97 -35.85
CA GLU A 174 59.08 43.39 -37.10
C GLU A 174 60.41 44.07 -37.48
N ASP A 175 61.37 43.35 -38.06
CA ASP A 175 62.24 43.91 -39.09
C ASP A 175 62.90 42.82 -39.94
N GLU A 176 62.90 43.06 -41.25
CA GLU A 176 63.50 42.26 -42.32
C GLU A 176 65.04 42.28 -42.29
N THR A 177 65.63 41.37 -43.08
CA THR A 177 66.88 41.52 -43.89
C THR A 177 68.11 40.69 -43.46
N THR A 178 68.29 39.56 -44.19
CA THR A 178 69.46 39.14 -45.00
C THR A 178 70.88 38.99 -44.41
N GLU A 179 71.53 37.91 -44.90
CA GLU A 179 72.97 37.63 -45.07
C GLU A 179 73.79 37.06 -43.89
N LYS A 180 74.16 35.77 -43.98
CA LYS A 180 75.39 35.35 -44.66
C LYS A 180 75.43 33.85 -44.93
#